data_AF-A0A146F1N5-F1
#
_entry.id   AF-A0A146F1N5-F1
#
_cell.length_a   1.000
_cell.length_b   1.000
_cell.length_c   1.000
_cell.angle_alpha   90.00
_cell.angle_beta   90.00
_cell.angle_gamma   90.00
#
_symmetry.space_group_name_H-M   'P 1'
#
loop_
_entity.id
_entity.type
_entity.pdbx_description
1 polymer ?
#
loop_
_entity_poly.entity_id
_entity_poly.type
_entity_poly.pdbx_seq_one_letter_code
_entity_poly.pdbx_strand_id
1 'polypeptide(L)'
;MNTGRPLINLTIADLGTKEDSIETQLTSWFALAQRWRAILLLDEADIFLERREHKDIARNGIVSAFLRKMEFFKGLLFLTTNRVGHIDEAFISRVHVIIGFEKLDPEKRKKIWKNFLDKLHGEQRGKIRVTPNCAQFLMGNEMSTMDWNGREIRNALQTAIALAEYDMRGSEYYHEGDEITVESDHFKKVMEMNRSFRDYMNSIKNNTEEKRAQMFYGRNDSFTQDGAATATAPSGTRHLP
;
A
#
# COMPACT_ATOMS: atom_id res chain seq x y z
N MET A 1 14.11 -16.72 5.01
CA MET A 1 15.38 -16.25 5.59
C MET A 1 15.10 -14.92 6.28
N ASN A 2 15.07 -14.89 7.61
CA ASN A 2 14.98 -13.64 8.35
C ASN A 2 16.37 -13.01 8.34
N THR A 3 16.54 -11.82 7.74
CA THR A 3 17.86 -11.19 7.60
C THR A 3 18.44 -10.76 8.95
N GLY A 4 17.63 -10.72 10.02
CA GLY A 4 18.03 -10.32 11.36
C GLY A 4 18.51 -8.85 11.46
N ARG A 5 18.33 -8.07 10.40
CA ARG A 5 18.75 -6.67 10.32
C ARG A 5 17.65 -5.76 10.85
N PRO A 6 17.98 -4.71 11.64
CA PRO A 6 17.00 -3.71 12.05
C PRO A 6 16.37 -3.03 10.82
N LEU A 7 15.09 -2.66 10.92
CA LEU A 7 14.41 -1.82 9.94
C LEU A 7 14.27 -0.41 10.54
N ILE A 8 14.82 0.59 9.86
CA ILE A 8 14.62 2.00 10.16
C ILE A 8 13.58 2.50 9.17
N ASN A 9 12.39 2.86 9.65
CA ASN A 9 11.34 3.46 8.83
C ASN A 9 11.31 4.97 9.04
N LEU A 10 11.38 5.73 7.95
CA LEU A 10 11.35 7.19 7.96
C LEU A 10 10.25 7.70 7.04
N THR A 11 9.60 8.76 7.48
CA THR A 11 8.63 9.54 6.71
C THR A 11 9.15 10.97 6.52
N ILE A 12 8.52 11.74 5.65
CA ILE A 12 8.83 13.18 5.50
C ILE A 12 8.69 13.94 6.83
N ALA A 13 7.75 13.53 7.68
CA ALA A 13 7.54 14.16 8.98
C ALA A 13 8.77 14.02 9.90
N ASP A 14 9.50 12.90 9.80
CA ASP A 14 10.71 12.63 10.59
C ASP A 14 11.93 13.47 10.14
N LEU A 15 11.90 13.99 8.91
CA LEU A 15 12.98 14.79 8.33
C LEU A 15 12.81 16.30 8.57
N GLY A 16 11.58 16.73 8.91
CA GLY A 16 11.23 18.13 9.13
C GLY A 16 10.92 18.88 7.83
N THR A 17 10.57 20.16 7.94
CA THR A 17 10.12 20.99 6.81
C THR A 17 11.12 22.06 6.37
N LYS A 18 12.24 22.22 7.08
CA LYS A 18 13.30 23.19 6.75
C LYS A 18 14.44 22.49 6.02
N GLU A 19 14.90 23.08 4.92
CA GLU A 19 15.95 22.53 4.04
C GLU A 19 17.23 22.12 4.79
N ASP A 20 17.83 23.04 5.56
CA ASP A 20 19.05 22.78 6.32
C ASP A 20 18.89 21.63 7.34
N SER A 21 17.69 21.51 7.90
CA SER A 21 17.34 20.42 8.82
C SER A 21 17.24 19.09 8.08
N ILE A 22 16.60 19.07 6.91
CA ILE A 22 16.38 17.83 6.14
C ILE A 22 17.70 17.23 5.69
N GLU A 23 18.64 18.01 5.17
CA GLU A 23 19.95 17.47 4.75
C GLU A 23 20.73 16.88 5.93
N THR A 24 20.72 17.57 7.07
CA THR A 24 21.38 17.12 8.30
C THR A 24 20.75 15.83 8.84
N GLN A 25 19.42 15.76 8.85
CA GLN A 25 18.66 14.58 9.29
C GLN A 25 18.91 13.41 8.35
N LEU A 26 18.78 13.59 7.03
CA LEU A 26 19.07 12.56 6.03
C LEU A 26 20.50 12.02 6.20
N THR A 27 21.48 12.89 6.37
CA THR A 27 22.87 12.48 6.62
C THR A 27 22.99 11.62 7.87
N SER A 28 22.36 12.04 8.95
CA SER A 28 22.39 11.33 10.24
C SER A 28 21.74 9.94 10.13
N TRP A 29 20.58 9.86 9.48
CA TRP A 29 19.86 8.60 9.29
C TRP A 29 20.58 7.62 8.38
N PHE A 30 21.15 8.07 7.27
CA PHE A 30 21.94 7.22 6.39
C PHE A 30 23.19 6.69 7.12
N ALA A 31 23.88 7.54 7.88
CA ALA A 31 25.02 7.13 8.68
C ALA A 31 24.63 6.10 9.76
N LEU A 32 23.49 6.32 10.43
CA LEU A 32 22.96 5.39 11.43
C LEU A 32 22.61 4.04 10.80
N ALA A 33 21.87 4.05 9.68
CA ALA A 33 21.51 2.83 8.98
C ALA A 33 22.74 2.02 8.55
N GLN A 34 23.77 2.70 8.04
CA GLN A 34 25.02 2.05 7.67
C GLN A 34 25.76 1.48 8.89
N ARG A 35 25.86 2.24 9.99
CA ARG A 35 26.53 1.80 11.23
C ARG A 35 25.87 0.55 11.82
N TRP A 36 24.54 0.47 11.77
CA TRP A 36 23.77 -0.63 12.32
C TRP A 36 23.53 -1.76 11.30
N ARG A 37 24.02 -1.62 10.07
CA ARG A 37 23.69 -2.50 8.94
C ARG A 37 22.17 -2.69 8.79
N ALA A 38 21.41 -1.65 9.12
CA ALA A 38 19.96 -1.64 9.07
C ALA A 38 19.47 -1.53 7.63
N ILE A 39 18.26 -2.01 7.42
CA ILE A 39 17.46 -1.72 6.23
C ILE A 39 16.84 -0.34 6.46
N LEU A 40 17.08 0.59 5.54
CA LEU A 40 16.48 1.92 5.57
C LEU A 40 15.26 1.92 4.66
N LEU A 41 14.08 2.25 5.19
CA LEU A 41 12.84 2.44 4.45
C LEU A 41 12.47 3.92 4.54
N LEU A 42 12.38 4.58 3.39
CA LEU A 42 11.77 5.90 3.27
C LEU A 42 10.40 5.72 2.63
N ASP A 43 9.36 5.94 3.43
CA ASP A 43 7.96 5.83 3.02
C ASP A 43 7.47 7.16 2.46
N GLU A 44 6.65 7.11 1.40
CA GLU A 44 6.07 8.26 0.71
C GLU A 44 7.14 9.28 0.28
N ALA A 45 8.24 8.78 -0.31
CA ALA A 45 9.38 9.59 -0.72
C ALA A 45 9.11 10.53 -1.91
N ASP A 46 7.84 10.78 -2.25
CA ASP A 46 7.38 11.53 -3.41
C ASP A 46 8.15 12.86 -3.60
N ILE A 47 8.35 13.63 -2.53
CA ILE A 47 9.07 14.91 -2.57
C ILE A 47 10.52 14.76 -3.03
N PHE A 48 11.18 13.66 -2.67
CA PHE A 48 12.57 13.39 -3.03
C PHE A 48 12.71 12.82 -4.44
N LEU A 49 11.65 12.19 -4.95
CA LEU A 49 11.65 11.53 -6.26
C LEU A 49 11.13 12.43 -7.38
N GLU A 50 10.29 13.42 -7.05
CA GLU A 50 9.65 14.31 -8.00
C GLU A 50 10.68 15.14 -8.78
N ARG A 51 10.44 15.31 -10.09
CA ARG A 51 11.28 16.12 -10.97
C ARG A 51 11.54 17.51 -10.39
N ARG A 52 12.76 17.97 -10.59
CA ARG A 52 13.19 19.32 -10.21
C ARG A 52 12.41 20.36 -11.01
N GLU A 53 11.88 21.37 -10.32
CA GLU A 53 11.16 22.49 -10.93
C GLU A 53 12.02 23.75 -10.90
N HIS A 54 12.05 24.50 -12.00
CA HIS A 54 12.89 25.70 -12.11
C HIS A 54 12.59 26.79 -11.06
N LYS A 55 11.40 26.76 -10.45
CA LYS A 55 10.96 27.77 -9.48
C LYS A 55 11.21 27.40 -8.01
N ASP A 56 11.59 26.15 -7.73
CA ASP A 56 11.70 25.65 -6.36
C ASP A 56 13.15 25.27 -6.03
N ILE A 57 13.97 26.29 -5.76
CA ILE A 57 15.40 26.13 -5.48
C ILE A 57 15.63 25.29 -4.22
N ALA A 58 14.82 25.50 -3.18
CA ALA A 58 14.94 24.79 -1.91
C ALA A 58 14.64 23.29 -2.06
N ARG A 59 13.55 22.93 -2.75
CA ARG A 59 13.25 21.52 -3.05
C ARG A 59 14.34 20.89 -3.92
N ASN A 60 14.83 21.61 -4.91
CA ASN A 60 15.89 21.11 -5.79
C ASN A 60 17.20 20.84 -5.03
N GLY A 61 17.52 21.66 -4.03
CA GLY A 61 18.64 21.44 -3.11
C GLY A 61 18.51 20.11 -2.36
N ILE A 62 17.34 19.89 -1.75
CA ILE A 62 17.01 18.65 -1.03
C ILE A 62 17.08 17.42 -1.94
N VAL A 63 16.45 17.46 -3.13
CA VAL A 63 16.49 16.36 -4.10
C VAL A 63 17.92 16.04 -4.53
N SER A 64 18.73 17.07 -4.77
CA SER A 64 20.13 16.91 -5.17
C SER A 64 20.99 16.31 -4.05
N ALA A 65 20.77 16.75 -2.80
CA ALA A 65 21.44 16.18 -1.63
C ALA A 65 21.05 14.71 -1.44
N PHE A 66 19.77 14.38 -1.58
CA PHE A 66 19.26 13.02 -1.48
C PHE A 66 19.86 12.09 -2.54
N LEU A 67 19.86 12.48 -3.83
CA LEU A 67 20.48 11.71 -4.91
C LEU A 67 21.96 11.42 -4.65
N ARG A 68 22.69 12.40 -4.12
CA ARG A 68 24.11 12.23 -3.75
C ARG A 68 24.26 11.22 -2.62
N LYS A 69 23.42 11.27 -1.59
CA LYS A 69 23.49 10.32 -0.47
C LYS A 69 23.15 8.90 -0.92
N MET A 70 22.16 8.73 -1.80
CA MET A 70 21.84 7.43 -2.38
C MET A 70 23.01 6.81 -3.13
N GLU A 71 23.71 7.60 -3.93
CA GLU A 71 24.84 7.14 -4.75
C GLU A 71 25.97 6.53 -3.90
N PHE A 72 26.22 7.09 -2.72
CA PHE A 72 27.28 6.63 -1.82
C PHE A 72 26.79 5.73 -0.68
N PHE A 73 25.49 5.42 -0.60
CA PHE A 73 24.94 4.65 0.50
C PHE A 73 25.35 3.18 0.44
N LYS A 74 26.10 2.71 1.43
CA LYS A 74 26.54 1.32 1.54
C LYS A 74 25.59 0.52 2.43
N GLY A 75 24.33 0.41 2.02
CA GLY A 75 23.28 -0.29 2.76
C GLY A 75 22.11 -0.73 1.88
N LEU A 76 21.07 -1.27 2.49
CA LEU A 76 19.83 -1.61 1.78
C LEU A 76 18.81 -0.49 2.00
N LEU A 77 18.41 0.15 0.91
CA LEU A 77 17.45 1.24 0.89
C LEU A 77 16.17 0.80 0.15
N PHE A 78 15.03 0.91 0.83
CA PHE A 78 13.71 0.79 0.23
C PHE A 78 13.06 2.17 0.17
N LEU A 79 12.41 2.44 -0.94
CA LEU A 79 11.68 3.67 -1.20
C LEU A 79 10.29 3.31 -1.68
N THR A 80 9.27 3.98 -1.14
CA THR A 80 7.90 3.88 -1.64
C THR A 80 7.47 5.23 -2.20
N THR A 81 6.62 5.20 -3.23
CA THR A 81 6.10 6.40 -3.87
C THR A 81 4.78 6.08 -4.56
N ASN A 82 3.86 7.04 -4.53
CA ASN A 82 2.61 6.96 -5.26
C ASN A 82 2.64 7.75 -6.57
N ARG A 83 3.75 8.48 -6.86
CA ARG A 83 3.89 9.43 -7.96
C ARG A 83 4.92 8.98 -9.01
N VAL A 84 4.75 7.76 -9.52
CA VAL A 84 5.71 7.17 -10.47
C VAL A 84 5.92 8.00 -11.74
N GLY A 85 4.88 8.69 -12.24
CA GLY A 85 4.99 9.45 -13.49
C GLY A 85 5.75 10.77 -13.37
N HIS A 86 6.04 11.23 -12.14
CA HIS A 86 6.84 12.42 -11.89
C HIS A 86 8.27 12.13 -11.44
N ILE A 87 8.70 10.87 -11.46
CA ILE A 87 10.04 10.51 -11.01
C ILE A 87 11.11 11.15 -11.91
N ASP A 88 12.15 11.73 -11.31
CA ASP A 88 13.34 12.24 -11.99
C ASP A 88 14.15 11.07 -12.59
N GLU A 89 14.54 11.18 -13.87
CA GLU A 89 15.29 10.13 -14.56
C GLU A 89 16.66 9.84 -13.89
N ALA A 90 17.28 10.85 -13.27
CA ALA A 90 18.51 10.69 -12.52
C ALA A 90 18.33 9.79 -11.29
N PHE A 91 17.12 9.74 -10.72
CA PHE A 91 16.79 8.79 -9.65
C PHE A 91 16.73 7.36 -10.18
N ILE A 92 16.03 7.14 -11.31
CA ILE A 92 15.86 5.81 -11.92
C ILE A 92 17.23 5.17 -12.19
N SER A 93 18.20 5.95 -12.70
CA SER A 93 19.56 5.45 -12.96
C SER A 93 20.32 4.94 -11.73
N ARG A 94 19.89 5.28 -10.51
CA ARG A 94 20.53 4.91 -9.24
C ARG A 94 19.78 3.81 -8.48
N VAL A 95 18.65 3.34 -9.01
CA VAL A 95 17.83 2.28 -8.41
C VAL A 95 18.12 0.95 -9.10
N HIS A 96 18.48 -0.06 -8.29
CA HIS A 96 18.80 -1.39 -8.79
C HIS A 96 17.56 -2.19 -9.19
N VAL A 97 16.46 -2.02 -8.45
CA VAL A 97 15.21 -2.77 -8.66
C VAL A 97 14.03 -1.83 -8.47
N ILE A 98 13.15 -1.81 -9.47
CA ILE A 98 11.87 -1.09 -9.42
C ILE A 98 10.76 -2.13 -9.41
N ILE A 99 9.89 -2.07 -8.40
CA ILE A 99 8.74 -2.97 -8.27
C ILE A 99 7.48 -2.14 -8.49
N GLY A 100 6.84 -2.34 -9.64
CA GLY A 100 5.54 -1.75 -9.94
C GLY A 100 4.42 -2.56 -9.31
N PHE A 101 3.51 -1.89 -8.60
CA PHE A 101 2.28 -2.49 -8.12
C PHE A 101 1.11 -2.10 -9.02
N GLU A 102 0.66 -3.05 -9.83
CA GLU A 102 -0.52 -2.92 -10.67
C GLU A 102 -1.80 -2.85 -9.85
N LYS A 103 -2.88 -2.38 -10.48
CA LYS A 103 -4.22 -2.52 -9.91
C LYS A 103 -4.56 -3.99 -9.69
N LEU A 104 -5.37 -4.22 -8.66
CA LEU A 104 -5.87 -5.55 -8.36
C LEU A 104 -6.90 -5.95 -9.42
N ASP A 105 -6.64 -7.02 -10.15
CA ASP A 105 -7.67 -7.65 -10.96
C ASP A 105 -8.70 -8.38 -10.05
N PRO A 106 -9.88 -8.74 -10.59
CA PRO A 106 -10.92 -9.45 -9.84
C PRO A 106 -10.40 -10.70 -9.09
N GLU A 107 -9.49 -11.48 -9.69
CA GLU A 107 -8.96 -12.71 -9.10
C GLU A 107 -7.96 -12.42 -7.97
N LYS A 108 -7.12 -11.39 -8.12
CA LYS A 108 -6.24 -10.88 -7.05
C LYS A 108 -7.07 -10.37 -5.87
N ARG A 109 -8.19 -9.67 -6.11
CA ARG A 109 -9.10 -9.22 -5.03
C ARG A 109 -9.72 -10.40 -4.29
N LYS A 110 -10.20 -11.44 -4.99
CA LYS A 110 -10.70 -12.68 -4.35
C LYS A 110 -9.65 -13.34 -3.47
N LYS A 111 -8.41 -13.43 -3.94
CA LYS A 111 -7.29 -13.96 -3.14
C LYS A 111 -7.03 -13.14 -1.88
N ILE A 112 -7.11 -11.82 -1.98
CA ILE A 112 -6.95 -10.92 -0.82
C ILE A 112 -8.07 -11.13 0.19
N TRP A 113 -9.33 -11.20 -0.26
CA TRP A 113 -10.46 -11.53 0.61
C TRP A 113 -10.26 -12.86 1.32
N LYS A 114 -9.91 -13.92 0.59
CA LYS A 114 -9.61 -15.22 1.17
C LYS A 114 -8.52 -15.13 2.25
N ASN A 115 -7.40 -14.47 1.95
CA ASN A 115 -6.31 -14.32 2.90
C ASN A 115 -6.72 -13.55 4.17
N PHE A 116 -7.58 -12.55 4.05
CA PHE A 116 -8.09 -11.82 5.21
C PHE A 116 -9.04 -12.69 6.04
N LEU A 117 -9.92 -13.47 5.41
CA LEU A 117 -10.82 -14.39 6.10
C LEU A 117 -10.02 -15.50 6.83
N ASP A 118 -9.02 -16.08 6.16
CA ASP A 118 -8.15 -17.12 6.74
C ASP A 118 -7.39 -16.57 7.96
N LYS A 119 -6.87 -15.32 7.86
CA LYS A 119 -6.23 -14.64 9.00
C LYS A 119 -7.21 -14.36 10.14
N LEU A 120 -8.42 -13.90 9.82
CA LEU A 120 -9.45 -13.62 10.81
C LEU A 120 -9.77 -14.90 11.62
N HIS A 121 -9.94 -16.03 10.95
CA HIS A 121 -10.16 -17.32 11.59
C HIS A 121 -8.98 -17.75 12.48
N GLY A 122 -7.74 -17.48 12.05
CA GLY A 122 -6.52 -17.83 12.80
C GLY A 122 -6.22 -16.93 14.00
N GLU A 123 -6.39 -15.61 13.86
CA GLU A 123 -6.00 -14.61 14.87
C GLU A 123 -7.05 -14.45 15.98
N GLN A 124 -8.34 -14.54 15.63
CA GLN A 124 -9.44 -14.23 16.57
C GLN A 124 -9.91 -15.44 17.39
N ARG A 125 -9.27 -16.61 17.25
CA ARG A 125 -9.52 -17.83 18.05
C ARG A 125 -11.02 -18.16 18.23
N GLY A 126 -11.85 -17.95 17.21
CA GLY A 126 -13.29 -18.24 17.27
C GLY A 126 -14.16 -17.16 17.94
N LYS A 127 -13.66 -15.94 18.17
CA LYS A 127 -14.50 -14.80 18.60
C LYS A 127 -15.30 -14.18 17.47
N ILE A 128 -14.88 -14.38 16.23
CA ILE A 128 -15.54 -13.84 15.04
C ILE A 128 -15.73 -14.98 14.05
N ARG A 129 -16.97 -15.19 13.63
CA ARG A 129 -17.37 -16.19 12.66
C ARG A 129 -18.00 -15.52 11.45
N VAL A 130 -17.44 -15.80 10.28
CA VAL A 130 -18.02 -15.37 9.01
C VAL A 130 -18.92 -16.49 8.49
N THR A 131 -20.17 -16.18 8.16
CA THR A 131 -21.09 -17.22 7.65
C THR A 131 -20.67 -17.73 6.28
N PRO A 132 -20.95 -19.00 5.92
CA PRO A 132 -20.63 -19.53 4.59
C PRO A 132 -21.22 -18.68 3.45
N ASN A 133 -22.44 -18.19 3.62
CA ASN A 133 -23.11 -17.30 2.66
C ASN A 133 -22.35 -15.97 2.50
N CYS A 134 -21.84 -15.40 3.60
CA CYS A 134 -21.01 -14.21 3.56
C CYS A 134 -19.69 -14.47 2.82
N ALA A 135 -19.02 -15.59 3.11
CA ALA A 135 -17.78 -15.95 2.40
C ALA A 135 -18.03 -16.13 0.90
N GLN A 136 -19.13 -16.79 0.51
CA GLN A 136 -19.51 -16.94 -0.90
C GLN A 136 -19.83 -15.59 -1.56
N PHE A 137 -20.52 -14.69 -0.85
CA PHE A 137 -20.81 -13.33 -1.31
C PHE A 137 -19.52 -12.55 -1.61
N LEU A 138 -18.54 -12.58 -0.69
CA LEU A 138 -17.24 -11.90 -0.87
C LEU A 138 -16.42 -12.44 -2.03
N MET A 139 -16.59 -13.72 -2.38
CA MET A 139 -15.97 -14.36 -3.54
C MET A 139 -16.79 -14.21 -4.83
N GLY A 140 -17.99 -13.63 -4.73
CA GLY A 140 -18.91 -13.45 -5.85
C GLY A 140 -18.47 -12.35 -6.83
N ASN A 141 -19.12 -12.34 -7.98
CA ASN A 141 -18.81 -11.36 -9.04
C ASN A 141 -19.11 -9.92 -8.60
N GLU A 142 -20.16 -9.69 -7.80
CA GLU A 142 -20.55 -8.35 -7.34
C GLU A 142 -19.46 -7.68 -6.51
N MET A 143 -18.81 -8.41 -5.61
CA MET A 143 -17.68 -7.90 -4.83
C MET A 143 -16.42 -7.74 -5.69
N SER A 144 -16.26 -8.60 -6.70
CA SER A 144 -15.08 -8.61 -7.56
C SER A 144 -15.04 -7.47 -8.57
N THR A 145 -16.20 -6.96 -8.98
CA THR A 145 -16.32 -5.80 -9.90
C THR A 145 -16.04 -4.47 -9.22
N MET A 146 -16.07 -4.40 -7.89
CA MET A 146 -15.67 -3.20 -7.17
C MET A 146 -14.18 -2.93 -7.34
N ASP A 147 -13.83 -1.72 -7.77
CA ASP A 147 -12.44 -1.28 -7.83
C ASP A 147 -11.94 -0.87 -6.43
N TRP A 148 -11.84 -1.86 -5.55
CA TRP A 148 -11.27 -1.72 -4.23
C TRP A 148 -9.82 -2.15 -4.22
N ASN A 149 -8.97 -1.31 -3.62
CA ASN A 149 -7.59 -1.65 -3.30
C ASN A 149 -7.50 -2.44 -1.98
N GLY A 150 -6.29 -2.91 -1.63
CA GLY A 150 -6.08 -3.71 -0.43
C GLY A 150 -6.43 -2.99 0.88
N ARG A 151 -6.28 -1.66 0.97
CA ARG A 151 -6.69 -0.86 2.13
C ARG A 151 -8.21 -0.78 2.22
N GLU A 152 -8.89 -0.56 1.09
CA GLU A 152 -10.36 -0.51 1.05
C GLU A 152 -10.98 -1.85 1.43
N ILE A 153 -10.45 -2.96 0.92
CA ILE A 153 -10.89 -4.32 1.30
C ILE A 153 -10.75 -4.55 2.82
N ARG A 154 -9.59 -4.18 3.39
CA ARG A 154 -9.35 -4.30 4.83
C ARG A 154 -10.32 -3.44 5.64
N ASN A 155 -10.50 -2.18 5.25
CA ASN A 155 -11.39 -1.25 5.94
C ASN A 155 -12.83 -1.75 5.87
N ALA A 156 -13.28 -2.24 4.71
CA ALA A 156 -14.61 -2.80 4.55
C ALA A 156 -14.85 -4.01 5.47
N LEU A 157 -13.86 -4.90 5.59
CA LEU A 157 -13.91 -6.01 6.55
C LEU A 157 -14.05 -5.52 8.00
N GLN A 158 -13.23 -4.54 8.40
CA GLN A 158 -13.28 -3.98 9.76
C GLN A 158 -14.62 -3.31 10.04
N THR A 159 -15.16 -2.54 9.09
CA THR A 159 -16.47 -1.91 9.22
C THR A 159 -17.58 -2.96 9.29
N ALA A 160 -17.53 -4.02 8.49
CA ALA A 160 -18.52 -5.09 8.53
C ALA A 160 -18.51 -5.83 9.88
N ILE A 161 -17.31 -6.07 10.45
CA ILE A 161 -17.18 -6.63 11.81
C ILE A 161 -17.78 -5.68 12.85
N ALA A 162 -17.47 -4.38 12.78
CA ALA A 162 -18.01 -3.39 13.72
C ALA A 162 -19.55 -3.29 13.63
N LEU A 163 -20.12 -3.41 12.43
CA LEU A 163 -21.57 -3.47 12.24
C LEU A 163 -22.17 -4.75 12.85
N ALA A 164 -21.52 -5.90 12.67
CA ALA A 164 -21.95 -7.15 13.28
C ALA A 164 -21.92 -7.08 14.81
N GLU A 165 -20.87 -6.50 15.39
CA GLU A 165 -20.76 -6.26 16.83
C GLU A 165 -21.88 -5.34 17.34
N TYR A 166 -22.19 -4.28 16.60
CA TYR A 166 -23.26 -3.36 16.95
C TYR A 166 -24.63 -4.05 16.92
N ASP A 167 -24.94 -4.76 15.84
CA ASP A 167 -26.22 -5.47 15.67
C ASP A 167 -26.40 -6.55 16.77
N MET A 168 -25.32 -7.23 17.16
CA MET A 168 -25.36 -8.17 18.28
C MET A 168 -25.54 -7.53 19.64
N ARG A 169 -24.82 -6.44 19.96
CA ARG A 169 -25.00 -5.74 21.24
C ARG A 169 -26.40 -5.13 21.41
N GLY A 170 -27.09 -4.84 20.30
CA GLY A 170 -28.48 -4.43 20.30
C GLY A 170 -29.48 -5.55 20.56
N SER A 171 -29.04 -6.81 20.55
CA SER A 171 -29.88 -7.97 20.85
C SER A 171 -30.06 -8.17 22.35
N GLU A 172 -31.29 -8.46 22.78
CA GLU A 172 -31.61 -8.79 24.18
C GLU A 172 -30.88 -10.04 24.70
N TYR A 173 -30.35 -10.87 23.81
CA TYR A 173 -29.69 -12.14 24.11
C TYR A 173 -28.16 -12.07 24.11
N TYR A 174 -27.57 -10.88 24.04
CA TYR A 174 -26.12 -10.72 23.99
C TYR A 174 -25.47 -10.91 25.37
N HIS A 175 -24.42 -11.74 25.41
CA HIS A 175 -23.52 -11.85 26.54
C HIS A 175 -22.08 -11.47 26.15
N GLU A 176 -21.36 -10.84 27.08
CA GLU A 176 -19.97 -10.47 26.87
C GLU A 176 -19.11 -11.73 26.67
N GLY A 177 -18.52 -11.86 25.47
CA GLY A 177 -17.75 -13.04 25.08
C GLY A 177 -18.43 -13.91 24.02
N ASP A 178 -19.66 -13.59 23.62
CA ASP A 178 -20.35 -14.30 22.52
C ASP A 178 -19.61 -14.16 21.19
N GLU A 179 -19.71 -15.21 20.37
CA GLU A 179 -19.12 -15.26 19.04
C GLU A 179 -19.82 -14.29 18.09
N ILE A 180 -19.05 -13.34 17.54
CA ILE A 180 -19.56 -12.33 16.61
C ILE A 180 -19.83 -12.96 15.25
N THR A 181 -21.10 -13.00 14.82
CA THR A 181 -21.46 -13.56 13.51
C THR A 181 -21.54 -12.46 12.45
N VAL A 182 -20.66 -12.54 11.46
CA VAL A 182 -20.63 -11.61 10.33
C VAL A 182 -21.39 -12.21 9.15
N GLU A 183 -22.50 -11.57 8.79
CA GLU A 183 -23.35 -11.92 7.65
C GLU A 183 -23.11 -11.04 6.41
N SER A 184 -23.62 -11.49 5.26
CA SER A 184 -23.53 -10.75 3.99
C SER A 184 -24.18 -9.37 4.05
N ASP A 185 -25.21 -9.20 4.88
CA ASP A 185 -25.95 -7.94 4.97
C ASP A 185 -25.11 -6.82 5.58
N HIS A 186 -24.16 -7.14 6.48
CA HIS A 186 -23.19 -6.15 6.96
C HIS A 186 -22.31 -5.63 5.83
N PHE A 187 -21.86 -6.50 4.92
CA PHE A 187 -21.07 -6.07 3.76
C PHE A 187 -21.89 -5.30 2.75
N LYS A 188 -23.16 -5.67 2.52
CA LYS A 188 -24.07 -4.87 1.67
C LYS A 188 -24.24 -3.45 2.21
N LYS A 189 -24.45 -3.29 3.52
CA LYS A 189 -24.49 -1.96 4.18
C LYS A 189 -23.20 -1.18 3.92
N VAL A 190 -22.02 -1.81 4.08
CA VAL A 190 -20.72 -1.17 3.79
C VAL A 190 -20.59 -0.75 2.32
N MET A 191 -21.03 -1.59 1.39
CA MET A 191 -21.01 -1.29 -0.04
C MET A 191 -21.91 -0.12 -0.40
N GLU A 192 -23.10 -0.03 0.19
CA GLU A 192 -24.04 1.08 0.00
C GLU A 192 -23.46 2.41 0.52
N MET A 193 -22.87 2.38 1.73
CA MET A 193 -22.16 3.54 2.28
C MET A 193 -20.99 3.98 1.39
N ASN A 194 -20.20 3.02 0.86
CA ASN A 194 -19.08 3.33 -0.01
C ASN A 194 -19.53 3.93 -1.35
N ARG A 195 -20.61 3.37 -1.94
CA ARG A 195 -21.19 3.86 -3.20
C ARG A 195 -21.70 5.28 -3.07
N SER A 196 -22.52 5.56 -2.06
CA SER A 196 -23.06 6.90 -1.80
C SER A 196 -21.96 7.94 -1.59
N PHE A 197 -20.89 7.59 -0.86
CA PHE A 197 -19.75 8.47 -0.67
C PHE A 197 -18.98 8.73 -1.98
N ARG A 198 -18.73 7.69 -2.79
CA ARG A 198 -18.06 7.85 -4.09
C ARG A 198 -18.88 8.71 -5.05
N ASP A 199 -20.19 8.51 -5.10
CA ASP A 199 -21.09 9.31 -5.93
C ASP A 199 -21.09 10.78 -5.51
N TYR A 200 -21.11 11.04 -4.19
CA TYR A 200 -20.95 12.39 -3.64
C TYR A 200 -19.59 13.02 -3.99
N MET A 201 -18.50 12.28 -3.85
CA MET A 201 -17.17 12.78 -4.19
C MET A 201 -17.02 13.08 -5.69
N ASN A 202 -17.63 12.26 -6.54
CA ASN A 202 -17.68 12.46 -7.99
C ASN A 202 -18.60 13.61 -8.41
N SER A 203 -19.61 13.98 -7.60
CA SER A 203 -20.46 15.13 -7.90
C SER A 203 -19.76 16.46 -7.55
N ILE A 204 -18.89 16.48 -6.53
CA ILE A 204 -18.08 17.64 -6.18
C ILE A 204 -16.92 17.84 -7.16
N LYS A 205 -16.26 16.74 -7.53
CA LYS A 205 -15.08 16.76 -8.38
C LYS A 205 -15.53 16.41 -9.80
N ASN A 206 -15.45 17.34 -10.74
CA ASN A 206 -15.82 17.18 -12.16
C ASN A 206 -15.13 16.00 -12.91
N ASN A 207 -14.40 15.09 -12.25
CA ASN A 207 -13.75 13.89 -12.78
C ASN A 207 -13.47 12.83 -11.69
N THR A 208 -13.37 11.56 -12.08
CA THR A 208 -12.97 10.44 -11.20
C THR A 208 -11.52 10.57 -10.74
N GLU A 209 -11.17 9.90 -9.64
CA GLU A 209 -9.81 9.88 -9.09
C GLU A 209 -8.75 9.38 -10.07
N GLU A 210 -9.08 8.35 -10.84
CA GLU A 210 -8.19 7.75 -11.84
C GLU A 210 -7.91 8.71 -13.00
N LYS A 211 -8.96 9.37 -13.51
CA LYS A 211 -8.82 10.39 -14.56
C LYS A 211 -8.00 11.58 -14.07
N ARG A 212 -8.11 11.95 -12.79
CA ARG A 212 -7.26 12.97 -12.18
C ARG A 212 -5.80 12.51 -12.14
N ALA A 213 -5.51 11.31 -11.62
CA ALA A 213 -4.14 10.79 -11.55
C ALA A 213 -3.47 10.72 -12.94
N GLN A 214 -4.23 10.40 -13.98
CA GLN A 214 -3.77 10.41 -15.37
C GLN A 214 -3.58 11.84 -15.91
N MET A 215 -4.53 12.76 -15.69
CA MET A 215 -4.42 14.17 -16.12
C MET A 215 -3.22 14.88 -15.51
N PHE A 216 -2.89 14.55 -14.26
CA PHE A 216 -1.73 15.12 -13.58
C PHE A 216 -0.42 14.40 -13.91
N TYR A 217 -0.39 13.39 -14.79
CA TYR A 217 0.79 12.55 -15.05
C TYR A 217 1.33 11.81 -13.81
N GLY A 218 0.52 11.64 -12.76
CA GLY A 218 0.95 10.99 -11.52
C GLY A 218 1.09 9.47 -11.64
N ARG A 219 0.19 8.84 -12.41
CA ARG A 219 0.13 7.39 -12.59
C ARG A 219 -0.70 7.04 -13.83
N ASN A 220 -0.31 6.02 -14.59
CA ASN A 220 -1.08 5.51 -15.73
C ASN A 220 -1.52 4.06 -15.51
N ASP A 221 -2.69 3.88 -14.90
CA ASP A 221 -3.26 2.55 -14.66
C ASP A 221 -3.85 1.88 -15.90
N SER A 222 -3.97 2.59 -17.02
CA SER A 222 -4.45 2.04 -18.29
C SER A 222 -3.35 1.37 -19.13
N PHE A 223 -2.10 1.42 -18.67
CA PHE A 223 -0.98 0.79 -19.36
C PHE A 223 -0.89 -0.70 -18.99
N THR A 224 -1.19 -1.58 -19.94
CA THR A 224 -0.93 -3.03 -19.83
C THR A 224 0.30 -3.38 -20.67
N GLN A 225 1.33 -3.94 -20.02
CA GLN A 225 2.58 -4.32 -20.68
C GLN A 225 2.45 -5.72 -21.30
N ASP A 226 1.92 -5.81 -22.52
CA ASP A 226 2.09 -7.02 -23.33
C ASP A 226 3.56 -7.11 -23.76
N GLY A 227 4.37 -7.92 -23.07
CA GLY A 227 5.67 -8.40 -23.60
C GLY A 227 6.92 -8.29 -22.73
N ALA A 228 6.86 -7.98 -21.43
CA ALA A 228 8.05 -8.12 -20.58
C ALA A 228 8.12 -9.53 -19.98
N ALA A 229 9.06 -10.33 -20.48
CA ALA A 229 9.36 -11.67 -20.03
C ALA A 229 9.37 -11.78 -18.49
N THR A 230 8.55 -12.69 -17.99
CA THR A 230 8.66 -13.23 -16.64
C THR A 230 10.08 -13.77 -16.45
N ALA A 231 10.85 -13.16 -15.56
CA ALA A 231 12.12 -13.70 -15.11
C ALA A 231 11.83 -14.98 -14.30
N THR A 232 11.73 -16.12 -14.98
CA THR A 232 11.82 -17.43 -14.37
C THR A 232 13.25 -17.66 -13.91
N ALA A 233 13.45 -17.83 -12.61
CA ALA A 233 14.72 -18.20 -12.03
C ALA A 233 15.20 -19.55 -12.64
N PRO A 234 16.47 -19.67 -13.07
CA PRO A 234 16.97 -20.94 -13.57
C PRO A 234 17.13 -21.94 -12.41
N SER A 235 16.40 -23.04 -12.46
CA SER A 235 16.60 -24.21 -11.60
C SER A 235 17.89 -24.93 -12.01
N GLY A 236 19.01 -24.50 -11.46
CA GLY A 236 20.30 -25.19 -11.59
C GLY A 236 20.47 -26.27 -10.53
N THR A 237 20.16 -27.52 -10.86
CA THR A 237 20.63 -28.70 -10.15
C THR A 237 22.15 -28.81 -10.32
N ARG A 238 22.91 -28.45 -9.28
CA ARG A 238 24.32 -28.85 -9.16
C ARG A 238 24.39 -30.14 -8.34
N HIS A 239 24.48 -31.26 -9.04
CA HIS A 239 25.28 -32.38 -8.54
C HIS A 239 26.73 -32.13 -8.92
N LEU A 240 27.60 -32.14 -7.94
CA LEU A 240 29.04 -32.28 -8.11
C LEU A 240 29.49 -33.48 -7.25
N PRO A 241 30.57 -34.16 -7.68
CA PRO A 241 30.88 -35.56 -7.36
C PRO A 241 31.28 -35.81 -5.91
#